data_AF-A0A497YPC1-F1
#
_entry.id   AF-A0A497YPC1-F1
#
_cell.length_a   1.000
_cell.length_b   1.000
_cell.length_c   1.000
_cell.angle_alpha   90.00
_cell.angle_beta   90.00
_cell.angle_gamma   90.00
#
_symmetry.space_group_name_H-M   'P 1'
#
loop_
_entity.id
_entity.type
_entity.pdbx_description
1 polymer ?
#
loop_
_entity_poly.entity_id
_entity_poly.type
_entity_poly.pdbx_seq_one_letter_code
_entity_poly.pdbx_strand_id
1 'polypeptide(L)' 'MNKKTHIFLVIVLAVNTLRYGTYLMEGDTNIYYIIMFLANLIAMLFVIMSRMNKKRSETDGSIRESR' A
#
# COMPACT_ATOMS: atom_id res chain seq x y z
N MET A 1 -7.55 -2.20 11.30
CA MET A 1 -8.19 -2.62 10.04
C MET A 1 -8.30 -4.14 10.00
N ASN A 2 -9.48 -4.67 9.65
CA ASN A 2 -9.68 -6.11 9.50
C ASN A 2 -8.77 -6.67 8.41
N LYS A 3 -8.26 -7.91 8.60
CA LYS A 3 -7.36 -8.55 7.61
C LYS A 3 -7.97 -8.56 6.20
N LYS A 4 -9.28 -8.80 6.09
CA LYS A 4 -10.04 -8.77 4.82
C LYS A 4 -9.98 -7.39 4.15
N THR A 5 -10.28 -6.33 4.92
CA THR A 5 -10.22 -4.94 4.42
C THR A 5 -8.81 -4.53 4.01
N HIS A 6 -7.77 -4.97 4.74
CA HIS A 6 -6.38 -4.69 4.37
C HIS A 6 -6.02 -5.32 3.03
N ILE A 7 -6.35 -6.60 2.83
CA ILE A 7 -6.10 -7.31 1.57
C ILE A 7 -6.87 -6.64 0.43
N PHE A 8 -8.15 -6.34 0.64
CA PHE A 8 -8.97 -5.65 -0.35
C PHE A 8 -8.36 -4.30 -0.76
N LEU A 9 -7.93 -3.51 0.23
CA LEU A 9 -7.32 -2.20 -0.02
C LEU A 9 -6.02 -2.32 -0.84
N VAL A 10 -5.16 -3.30 -0.53
CA VAL A 10 -3.93 -3.54 -1.30
C VAL A 10 -4.23 -3.92 -2.74
N ILE A 11 -5.23 -4.78 -2.98
CA ILE A 11 -5.64 -5.15 -4.34
C ILE A 11 -6.14 -3.92 -5.11
N VAL A 12 -7.01 -3.11 -4.50
CA VAL A 12 -7.54 -1.89 -5.15
C VAL A 12 -6.41 -0.91 -5.49
N LEU A 13 -5.47 -0.70 -4.58
CA LEU A 13 -4.32 0.19 -4.80
C LEU A 13 -3.39 -0.35 -5.88
N ALA A 14 -3.14 -1.67 -5.91
CA ALA A 14 -2.31 -2.30 -6.94
C ALA A 14 -2.92 -2.17 -8.33
N VAL A 15 -4.23 -2.43 -8.47
CA VAL A 15 -4.96 -2.28 -9.75
C VAL A 15 -4.95 -0.82 -10.22
N ASN A 16 -5.17 0.14 -9.32
CA ASN A 16 -5.11 1.56 -9.69
C ASN A 16 -3.71 1.98 -10.11
N THR A 17 -2.68 1.59 -9.35
CA THR A 17 -1.29 1.89 -9.68
C THR A 17 -0.92 1.33 -11.05
N LEU A 18 -1.31 0.08 -11.35
CA LEU A 18 -1.07 -0.53 -12.65
C LEU A 18 -1.78 0.21 -13.77
N ARG A 19 -3.07 0.54 -13.60
CA ARG A 19 -3.87 1.29 -14.58
C ARG A 19 -3.23 2.64 -14.92
N TYR A 20 -2.93 3.46 -13.91
CA TYR A 20 -2.32 4.77 -14.15
C TYR A 20 -0.88 4.63 -14.67
N GLY A 21 -0.15 3.58 -14.27
CA GLY A 21 1.15 3.24 -14.84
C GLY A 21 1.07 2.93 -16.34
N THR A 22 0.07 2.15 -16.77
CA THR A 22 -0.17 1.85 -18.19
C THR A 22 -0.44 3.12 -18.98
N TYR A 23 -1.30 4.03 -18.50
CA TYR A 23 -1.54 5.31 -19.18
C TYR A 23 -0.27 6.15 -19.36
N LEU A 24 0.59 6.18 -18.34
CA LEU A 24 1.88 6.87 -18.43
C LEU A 24 2.83 6.19 -19.43
N MET A 25 2.84 4.85 -19.49
CA MET A 25 3.64 4.08 -20.44
C MET A 25 3.16 4.22 -21.89
N GLU A 26 1.86 4.40 -22.09
CA GLU A 26 1.26 4.72 -23.39
C GLU A 26 1.59 6.15 -23.88
N GLY A 27 2.26 6.95 -23.05
CA GLY A 27 2.72 8.30 -23.37
C GLY A 27 1.74 9.40 -22.97
N ASP A 28 0.59 9.05 -22.37
CA ASP A 28 -0.36 10.03 -21.85
C ASP A 28 0.16 10.61 -20.52
N THR A 29 0.94 11.68 -20.66
CA THR A 29 1.64 12.36 -19.57
C THR A 29 0.80 13.48 -18.95
N ASN A 30 -0.53 13.36 -19.00
CA ASN A 30 -1.41 14.25 -18.26
C ASN A 30 -1.05 14.27 -16.77
N ILE A 31 -0.93 15.48 -16.21
CA ILE A 31 -0.55 15.67 -14.80
C ILE A 31 -1.50 14.94 -13.84
N TYR A 32 -2.77 14.82 -14.23
CA TYR A 32 -3.76 14.03 -13.51
C TYR A 32 -3.35 12.56 -13.34
N TYR A 33 -2.86 11.90 -14.39
CA TYR A 33 -2.44 10.50 -14.32
C TYR A 33 -1.16 10.32 -13.50
N ILE A 34 -0.24 11.28 -13.60
CA ILE A 34 0.99 11.28 -12.78
C ILE A 34 0.63 11.39 -11.29
N ILE A 35 -0.21 12.34 -10.92
CA ILE A 35 -0.64 12.54 -9.52
C ILE A 35 -1.40 11.31 -9.02
N MET A 36 -2.32 10.76 -9.81
CA MET A 36 -3.08 9.58 -9.43
C MET A 36 -2.19 8.34 -9.29
N PHE A 37 -1.19 8.17 -10.16
CA PHE A 37 -0.19 7.11 -10.02
C PHE A 37 0.60 7.25 -8.72
N LEU A 38 1.16 8.43 -8.46
CA LEU A 38 1.96 8.69 -7.25
C LEU A 38 1.14 8.55 -5.96
N ALA A 39 -0.10 9.05 -5.94
CA ALA A 39 -0.97 8.92 -4.78
C ALA A 39 -1.28 7.46 -4.45
N ASN A 40 -1.63 6.64 -5.47
CA ASN A 40 -1.88 5.21 -5.27
C ASN A 40 -0.61 4.46 -4.85
N LEU A 41 0.53 4.79 -5.43
CA LEU A 41 1.82 4.18 -5.08
C LEU A 41 2.22 4.49 -3.62
N ILE A 42 2.13 5.75 -3.20
CA ILE A 42 2.43 6.16 -1.82
C ILE A 42 1.48 5.50 -0.83
N ALA A 43 0.17 5.48 -1.12
CA ALA A 43 -0.81 4.81 -0.27
C ALA A 43 -0.54 3.31 -0.16
N MET A 44 -0.17 2.65 -1.25
CA MET A 44 0.21 1.23 -1.25
C MET A 44 1.42 0.97 -0.35
N LEU A 45 2.48 1.76 -0.48
CA LEU A 45 3.67 1.67 0.36
C LEU A 45 3.33 1.88 1.84
N PHE A 46 2.54 2.89 2.16
CA PHE A 46 2.12 3.17 3.54
C PHE A 46 1.34 1.99 4.15
N VAL A 47 0.44 1.38 3.39
CA VAL A 47 -0.38 0.25 3.83
C VAL A 47 0.47 -1.01 4.08
N ILE A 48 1.50 -1.23 3.25
CA ILE A 48 2.47 -2.32 3.43
C ILE A 48 3.33 -2.06 4.67
N MET A 49 3.93 -0.88 4.78
CA MET A 49 4.79 -0.48 5.91
C MET A 49 4.04 -0.52 7.24
N SER A 50 2.80 -0.01 7.28
CA SER A 50 1.96 -0.05 8.49
C SER A 50 1.75 -1.48 9.00
N ARG A 51 1.57 -2.45 8.09
CA ARG A 51 1.42 -3.85 8.45
C ARG A 51 2.73 -4.50 8.91
N MET A 52 3.87 -4.11 8.34
CA MET A 52 5.19 -4.55 8.78
C MET A 52 5.50 -4.06 10.20
N ASN A 53 5.22 -2.79 10.49
CA ASN A 53 5.43 -2.20 11.82
C ASN A 53 4.53 -2.84 12.88
N LYS A 54 3.26 -3.14 12.54
CA LYS A 54 2.35 -3.82 13.46
C LYS A 54 2.85 -5.21 13.86
N LYS A 55 3.33 -6.01 12.89
CA LYS A 55 3.89 -7.34 13.18
C LYS A 55 5.10 -7.27 14.11
N ARG A 56 5.97 -6.28 13.92
CA ARG A 56 7.17 -6.10 14.73
C ARG A 56 6.83 -5.82 16.21
N SER A 57 5.80 -5.01 16.44
CA SER A 57 5.31 -4.71 17.80
C SER A 57 4.66 -5.91 18.49
N GLU A 58 3.97 -6.79 17.76
CA GLU A 58 3.36 -8.00 18.33
C GLU A 58 4.44 -9.00 18.78
N THR A 59 5.52 -9.14 18.00
CA THR A 59 6.66 -10.00 18.35
C THR A 59 7.40 -9.51 19.60
N ASP A 60 7.73 -8.21 19.69
CA ASP A 60 8.44 -7.65 20.85
C ASP A 60 7.61 -7.68 22.14
N GLY A 61 6.28 -7.53 22.04
CA GLY A 61 5.36 -7.66 23.17
C GLY A 61 5.36 -9.06 23.77
N SER A 62 5.29 -10.11 22.93
CA SER A 62 5.29 -11.50 23.39
C SER A 62 6.58 -11.91 24.13
N ILE A 63 7.72 -11.31 23.78
CA ILE A 63 9.03 -11.59 24.40
C ILE A 63 9.13 -10.92 25.77
N ARG A 64 8.47 -9.78 26.00
CA ARG A 64 8.47 -9.10 27.32
C ARG A 64 7.52 -9.74 28.33
N GLU A 65 6.42 -10.33 27.89
CA GLU A 65 5.41 -10.94 28.77
C GLU A 65 5.77 -12.37 29.21
N SER A 66 6.77 -12.99 28.59
CA SER A 66 7.28 -14.32 28.94
C SER A 66 8.56 -14.30 29.80
N ARG A 67 8.94 -13.14 30.36
CA ARG A 67 9.99 -12.97 31.39
C ARG A 67 9.37 -12.51 32.71
#